data_AF-A0A9X2H7R2-F1
#
_entry.id   AF-A0A9X2H7R2-F1
#
_cell.length_a   1.000
_cell.length_b   1.000
_cell.length_c   1.000
_cell.angle_alpha   90.00
_cell.angle_beta   90.00
_cell.angle_gamma   90.00
#
_symmetry.space_group_name_H-M   'P 1'
#
loop_
_entity.id
_entity.type
_entity.pdbx_description
1 polymer ?
#
loop_
_entity_poly.entity_id
_entity_poly.type
_entity_poly.pdbx_seq_one_letter_code
_entity_poly.pdbx_strand_id
1 'polypeptide(L)' 'MSDAPSNVTPPDGGDAVCWLSRVCDECGALVEGVGSTPCWRCGTVLARD' A
#
# COMPACT_ATOMS: atom_id res chain seq x y z
N MET A 1 -6.31 8.18 42.30
CA MET A 1 -6.77 7.77 40.97
C MET A 1 -5.52 7.39 40.21
N SER A 2 -5.28 6.08 40.14
CA SER A 2 -4.11 5.45 39.54
C SER A 2 -4.30 5.32 38.02
N ASP A 3 -3.16 5.10 37.35
CA ASP A 3 -2.96 4.73 35.95
C ASP A 3 -2.75 5.87 34.95
N ALA A 4 -1.46 6.23 34.81
CA ALA A 4 -0.91 6.91 33.65
C ALA A 4 -1.02 6.00 32.40
N PRO A 5 -1.31 6.55 31.21
CA PRO A 5 -1.36 5.74 30.00
C PRO A 5 0.05 5.25 29.66
N SER A 6 0.27 3.96 29.89
CA SER A 6 1.40 3.22 29.36
C SER A 6 1.46 3.41 27.85
N ASN A 7 2.63 3.78 27.37
CA ASN A 7 3.04 3.84 25.98
C ASN A 7 2.59 2.59 25.21
N VAL A 8 1.39 2.63 24.61
CA VAL A 8 0.99 1.71 23.55
C VAL A 8 1.67 2.25 22.30
N THR A 9 2.88 1.76 22.01
CA THR A 9 3.40 1.83 20.64
C THR A 9 2.54 0.86 19.84
N PRO A 10 1.60 1.32 18.99
CA PRO A 10 0.88 0.42 18.10
C PRO A 10 1.91 -0.31 17.23
N PRO A 11 1.62 -1.54 16.77
CA PRO A 11 2.53 -2.26 15.88
C PRO A 11 2.91 -1.34 14.70
N ASP A 12 4.20 -1.04 14.57
CA ASP A 12 4.74 -0.28 13.44
C ASP A 12 4.40 -1.03 12.15
N GLY A 13 3.36 -0.56 11.46
CA GLY A 13 2.79 -1.22 10.29
C GLY A 13 1.28 -1.05 10.26
N GLY A 14 0.82 0.19 10.06
CA GLY A 14 -0.60 0.48 9.84
C GLY A 14 -1.15 -0.38 8.71
N ASP A 15 -2.44 -0.75 8.83
CA ASP A 15 -3.16 -1.61 7.88
C ASP A 15 -2.67 -1.39 6.46
N ALA A 16 -2.17 -2.47 5.83
CA ALA A 16 -1.71 -2.44 4.45
C ALA A 16 -2.81 -1.82 3.61
N VAL A 17 -2.65 -0.54 3.31
CA VAL A 17 -3.69 0.23 2.68
C VAL A 17 -3.92 -0.41 1.32
N CYS A 18 -5.15 -0.88 1.06
CA CYS A 18 -5.46 -1.63 -0.16
C CYS A 18 -5.14 -0.86 -1.46
N TRP A 19 -4.83 0.44 -1.35
CA TRP A 19 -4.33 1.29 -2.42
C TRP A 19 -2.82 1.15 -2.69
N LEU A 20 -1.98 0.74 -1.72
CA LEU A 20 -0.55 0.49 -1.94
C LEU A 20 -0.36 -0.64 -2.94
N SER A 21 -1.20 -1.67 -2.82
CA SER A 21 -1.36 -2.73 -3.79
C SER A 21 -1.87 -2.26 -5.16
N ARG A 22 -2.06 -0.96 -5.39
CA ARG A 22 -2.42 -0.41 -6.71
C ARG A 22 -1.36 0.55 -7.23
N VAL A 23 -0.30 0.80 -6.47
CA VAL A 23 0.83 1.63 -6.91
C VAL A 23 1.79 0.76 -7.72
N CYS A 24 2.22 1.26 -8.86
CA CYS A 24 3.26 0.63 -9.66
C CYS A 24 4.62 0.80 -8.98
N ASP A 25 5.30 -0.31 -8.66
CA ASP A 25 6.60 -0.31 -7.98
C ASP A 25 7.71 0.34 -8.80
N GLU A 26 7.59 0.37 -10.12
CA GLU A 26 8.59 0.96 -11.03
C GLU A 26 8.51 2.50 -11.10
N CYS A 27 7.30 3.09 -11.08
CA CYS A 27 7.11 4.51 -11.39
C CYS A 27 6.23 5.28 -10.41
N GLY A 28 5.68 4.62 -9.39
CA GLY A 28 4.82 5.21 -8.36
C GLY A 28 3.44 5.64 -8.85
N ALA A 29 3.04 5.28 -10.08
CA ALA A 29 1.72 5.62 -10.60
C ALA A 29 0.63 4.75 -9.96
N LEU A 30 -0.49 5.37 -9.60
CA LEU A 30 -1.68 4.63 -9.16
C LEU A 30 -2.36 4.01 -10.39
N VAL A 31 -2.50 2.69 -10.37
CA VAL A 31 -3.18 1.92 -11.42
C VAL A 31 -4.64 1.72 -11.00
N GLU A 32 -5.53 2.45 -11.66
CA GLU A 32 -6.97 2.32 -11.49
C GLU A 32 -7.50 1.17 -12.37
N GLY A 33 -7.24 -0.07 -11.95
CA GLY A 33 -7.65 -1.28 -12.67
C GLY A 33 -7.52 -2.52 -11.80
N VAL A 34 -8.42 -3.48 -11.98
CA VAL A 34 -8.31 -4.81 -11.35
C VAL A 34 -7.67 -5.78 -12.33
N GLY A 35 -6.59 -6.46 -11.93
CA GLY A 35 -5.90 -7.49 -12.73
C GLY A 35 -4.58 -7.03 -13.40
N SER A 36 -4.11 -7.79 -14.38
CA SER A 36 -2.81 -7.62 -15.06
C SER A 36 -2.79 -6.50 -16.12
N THR A 37 -3.40 -5.36 -15.82
CA THR A 37 -3.36 -4.20 -16.73
C THR A 37 -1.97 -3.57 -16.73
N PRO A 38 -1.41 -3.22 -17.91
CA PRO A 38 -0.16 -2.47 -17.97
C PRO A 38 -0.32 -1.10 -17.32
N CYS A 39 0.73 -0.62 -16.65
CA CYS A 39 0.76 0.71 -16.06
C CYS A 39 0.59 1.76 -17.15
N TRP A 40 -0.39 2.66 -17.00
CA TRP A 40 -0.66 3.74 -17.97
C TRP A 40 0.51 4.72 -18.12
N ARG A 41 1.42 4.78 -17.14
CA ARG A 41 2.55 5.72 -17.13
C ARG A 41 3.83 5.15 -17.75
N CYS A 42 4.23 3.95 -17.35
CA CYS A 42 5.51 3.35 -17.78
C CYS A 42 5.36 2.09 -18.64
N GLY A 43 4.15 1.55 -18.78
CA GLY A 43 3.88 0.33 -19.56
C GLY A 43 4.19 -0.99 -18.85
N THR A 44 4.76 -0.98 -17.65
CA THR A 44 5.08 -2.20 -16.89
C THR A 44 3.80 -3.00 -16.60
N VAL A 45 3.79 -4.29 -16.91
CA VAL A 45 2.71 -5.21 -16.56
C VAL A 45 2.94 -5.69 -15.12
N LEU A 46 2.05 -5.32 -14.21
CA LEU A 46 2.11 -5.79 -12.82
C LEU A 46 1.66 -7.27 -12.78
N ALA A 47 2.61 -8.19 -12.69
CA ALA A 47 2.36 -9.56 -12.27
C ALA A 47 2.18 -9.53 -10.76
N ARG A 48 0.94 -9.42 -10.28
CA ARG A 48 0.67 -9.39 -8.84
C ARG A 48 0.63 -10.83 -8.34
N ASP A 49 1.60 -11.19 -7.52
CA ASP A 49 1.72 -12.47 -6.80
C ASP A 49 0.68 -12.66 -5.68
#